data_AF-A0A875S808-F1
#
_entry.id   AF-A0A875S808-F1
#
_cell.length_a   1.000
_cell.length_b   1.000
_cell.length_c   1.000
_cell.angle_alpha   90.00
_cell.angle_beta   90.00
_cell.angle_gamma   90.00
#
_symmetry.space_group_name_H-M   'P 1'
#
loop_
_entity.id
_entity.type
_entity.pdbx_description
1 polymer ?
#
loop_
_entity_poly.entity_id
_entity_poly.type
_entity_poly.pdbx_seq_one_letter_code
_entity_poly.pdbx_strand_id
1 'polypeptide(L)'
;MTEVISKGSNLSTPDYNHASDSQYEQYRRLADLAYGKRSSLSQKSQAAYKSRDARKAKLLSEQAKQMAAEGDRYNAMAAEYVFLENNRDSDENDIDLHGLYVREAEYILKQRIINGLSRQQSSLDCIVGKGLHSKNGIAKLRPAVEQLCDEASLKWKIDSRNSGILIIFLEGARIPGSWSNISLNGIGAMVENQNILDRRKGKQGKQGQQYQQQPYQQQQYQQQSYQQQSYQQQPYQQQEQQQQMPWQKIISAVIKILGSCFK
;
A
#
# COMPACT_ATOMS: atom_id res chain seq x y z
N MET A 1 0.01 6.07 -39.11
CA MET A 1 0.25 5.08 -38.04
C MET A 1 0.96 5.83 -36.93
N THR A 2 0.24 6.21 -35.88
CA THR A 2 0.84 6.81 -34.69
C THR A 2 1.54 5.70 -33.93
N GLU A 3 2.86 5.74 -33.93
CA GLU A 3 3.71 4.85 -33.16
C GLU A 3 3.44 5.14 -31.68
N VAL A 4 2.72 4.25 -31.00
CA VAL A 4 2.51 4.31 -29.55
C VAL A 4 3.82 3.83 -28.93
N ILE A 5 4.59 4.78 -28.41
CA ILE A 5 5.90 4.54 -27.79
C ILE A 5 5.62 4.02 -26.37
N SER A 6 5.93 2.75 -26.11
CA SER A 6 5.86 2.16 -24.75
C SER A 6 6.57 3.06 -23.74
N LYS A 7 5.90 3.35 -22.63
CA LYS A 7 6.42 4.17 -21.53
C LYS A 7 7.78 3.65 -21.04
N GLY A 8 8.03 2.34 -21.14
CA GLY A 8 9.31 1.72 -20.79
C GLY A 8 10.51 2.13 -21.65
N SER A 9 10.29 2.75 -22.82
CA SER A 9 11.35 3.09 -23.78
C SER A 9 11.93 4.50 -23.64
N ASN A 10 11.32 5.39 -22.85
CA ASN A 10 11.74 6.79 -22.76
C ASN A 10 12.60 7.07 -21.50
N LEU A 11 13.92 7.13 -21.71
CA LEU A 11 14.99 7.17 -20.71
C LEU A 11 15.19 8.52 -20.00
N SER A 12 14.25 9.47 -20.01
CA SER A 12 14.54 10.84 -19.52
C SER A 12 13.47 11.57 -18.71
N THR A 13 12.30 10.99 -18.45
CA THR A 13 11.38 11.61 -17.51
C THR A 13 11.91 11.39 -16.08
N PRO A 14 11.89 12.42 -15.21
CA PRO A 14 11.93 12.18 -13.75
C PRO A 14 10.97 11.04 -13.42
N ASP A 15 11.27 10.24 -12.40
CA ASP A 15 10.49 9.07 -11.92
C ASP A 15 9.09 9.52 -11.42
N TYR A 16 8.32 10.13 -12.31
CA TYR A 16 7.06 10.80 -12.08
C TYR A 16 6.04 9.70 -11.85
N ASN A 17 5.71 9.53 -10.58
CA ASN A 17 4.73 8.58 -10.12
C ASN A 17 3.71 9.33 -9.27
N HIS A 18 2.48 8.85 -9.29
CA HIS A 18 1.38 9.45 -8.54
C HIS A 18 1.44 9.12 -7.04
N ALA A 19 2.51 8.49 -6.55
CA ALA A 19 2.73 8.24 -5.12
C ALA A 19 3.24 9.49 -4.37
N SER A 20 3.52 10.58 -5.09
CA SER A 20 3.81 11.91 -4.54
C SER A 20 2.62 12.87 -4.61
N ASP A 21 1.50 12.43 -5.21
CA ASP A 21 0.31 13.26 -5.34
C ASP A 21 -0.33 13.51 -3.97
N SER A 22 -0.79 14.74 -3.75
CA SER A 22 -1.38 15.16 -2.48
C SER A 22 -2.56 14.29 -2.05
N GLN A 23 -3.34 13.79 -3.00
CA GLN A 23 -4.48 12.92 -2.75
C GLN A 23 -4.06 11.53 -2.27
N TYR A 24 -3.07 10.91 -2.93
CA TYR A 24 -2.47 9.65 -2.48
C TYR A 24 -1.93 9.79 -1.05
N GLU A 25 -1.13 10.83 -0.80
CA GLU A 25 -0.55 11.05 0.52
C GLU A 25 -1.62 11.29 1.58
N GLN A 26 -2.70 11.99 1.24
CA GLN A 26 -3.81 12.21 2.15
C GLN A 26 -4.46 10.89 2.56
N TYR A 27 -4.74 9.99 1.62
CA TYR A 27 -5.29 8.66 1.93
C TYR A 27 -4.33 7.84 2.80
N ARG A 28 -3.03 7.82 2.47
CA ARG A 28 -2.02 7.14 3.32
C ARG A 28 -1.95 7.71 4.73
N ARG A 29 -1.98 9.04 4.88
CA ARG A 29 -2.03 9.69 6.21
C ARG A 29 -3.28 9.31 7.00
N LEU A 30 -4.45 9.25 6.35
CA LEU A 30 -5.70 8.85 7.00
C LEU A 30 -5.65 7.38 7.46
N ALA A 31 -5.08 6.49 6.64
CA ALA A 31 -4.84 5.10 7.02
C ALA A 31 -3.93 4.99 8.25
N ASP A 32 -2.79 5.70 8.24
CA ASP A 32 -1.84 5.71 9.35
C ASP A 32 -2.47 6.21 10.66
N LEU A 33 -3.28 7.27 10.59
CA LEU A 33 -4.03 7.79 11.74
C LEU A 33 -5.02 6.76 12.29
N ALA A 34 -5.72 6.03 11.42
CA ALA A 34 -6.65 4.98 11.82
C ALA A 34 -5.92 3.81 12.50
N TYR A 35 -4.81 3.34 11.95
CA TYR A 35 -4.01 2.28 12.58
C TYR A 35 -3.35 2.72 13.89
N GLY A 36 -2.94 3.99 13.99
CA GLY A 36 -2.47 4.58 15.25
C GLY A 36 -3.53 4.50 16.35
N LYS A 37 -4.78 4.89 16.03
CA LYS A 37 -5.93 4.75 16.94
C LYS A 37 -6.21 3.28 17.28
N ARG A 38 -6.21 2.39 16.28
CA ARG A 38 -6.37 0.94 16.48
C ARG A 38 -5.34 0.38 17.47
N SER A 39 -4.08 0.77 17.34
CA SER A 39 -3.00 0.33 18.23
C SER A 39 -3.27 0.79 19.67
N SER A 40 -3.60 2.07 19.87
CA SER A 40 -3.95 2.61 21.18
C SER A 40 -5.15 1.89 21.82
N LEU A 41 -6.23 1.67 21.06
CA LEU A 41 -7.42 0.97 21.53
C LEU A 41 -7.13 -0.50 21.87
N SER A 42 -6.32 -1.18 21.06
CA SER A 42 -5.91 -2.56 21.33
C SER A 42 -5.08 -2.67 22.61
N GLN A 43 -4.15 -1.75 22.86
CA GLN A 43 -3.37 -1.70 24.10
C GLN A 43 -4.29 -1.48 25.32
N LYS A 44 -5.24 -0.54 25.23
CA LYS A 44 -6.23 -0.29 26.29
C LYS A 44 -7.14 -1.49 26.52
N SER A 45 -7.54 -2.19 25.45
CA SER A 45 -8.34 -3.41 25.55
C SER A 45 -7.59 -4.51 26.31
N GLN A 46 -6.30 -4.72 26.00
CA GLN A 46 -5.45 -5.68 26.70
C GLN A 46 -5.26 -5.31 28.17
N ALA A 47 -5.10 -4.03 28.50
CA ALA A 47 -5.00 -3.57 29.89
C ALA A 47 -6.31 -3.82 30.68
N ALA A 48 -7.47 -3.56 30.06
CA ALA A 48 -8.77 -3.84 30.67
C ALA A 48 -8.97 -5.35 30.91
N TYR A 49 -8.56 -6.18 29.96
CA TYR A 49 -8.60 -7.64 30.11
C TYR A 49 -7.73 -8.12 31.27
N LYS A 50 -6.48 -7.64 31.37
CA LYS A 50 -5.58 -7.93 32.49
C LYS A 50 -6.15 -7.49 33.84
N SER A 51 -6.94 -6.43 33.85
CA SER A 51 -7.65 -5.93 35.04
C SER A 51 -8.98 -6.65 35.33
N ARG A 52 -9.29 -7.73 34.60
CA ARG A 52 -10.53 -8.51 34.69
C ARG A 52 -11.81 -7.73 34.36
N ASP A 53 -11.70 -6.59 33.67
CA ASP A 53 -12.85 -5.85 33.14
C ASP A 53 -13.20 -6.31 31.72
N ALA A 54 -13.90 -7.44 31.64
CA ALA A 54 -14.22 -8.10 30.38
C ALA A 54 -15.13 -7.24 29.48
N ARG A 55 -16.07 -6.48 30.06
CA ARG A 55 -16.99 -5.63 29.28
C ARG A 55 -16.22 -4.50 28.59
N LYS A 56 -15.35 -3.80 29.33
CA LYS A 56 -14.52 -2.73 28.78
C LYS A 56 -13.51 -3.27 27.76
N ALA A 57 -12.90 -4.42 28.05
CA ALA A 57 -11.98 -5.07 27.10
C ALA A 57 -12.68 -5.35 25.77
N LYS A 58 -13.89 -5.94 25.80
CA LYS A 58 -14.68 -6.22 24.60
C LYS A 58 -15.02 -4.95 23.83
N LEU A 59 -15.53 -3.91 24.51
CA LEU A 59 -15.87 -2.64 23.87
C LEU A 59 -14.68 -2.01 23.13
N LEU A 60 -13.52 -1.94 23.80
CA LEU A 60 -12.30 -1.38 23.22
C LEU A 60 -11.76 -2.23 22.05
N SER A 61 -11.93 -3.55 22.11
CA SER A 61 -11.56 -4.47 21.03
C SER A 61 -12.41 -4.22 19.78
N GLU A 62 -13.73 -4.08 19.94
CA GLU A 62 -14.62 -3.77 18.81
C GLU A 62 -14.31 -2.39 18.20
N GLN A 63 -14.00 -1.38 19.02
CA GLN A 63 -13.54 -0.08 18.51
C GLN A 63 -12.21 -0.20 17.75
N ALA A 64 -11.27 -1.02 18.24
CA ALA A 64 -10.00 -1.26 17.54
C ALA A 64 -10.22 -1.94 16.17
N LYS A 65 -11.17 -2.88 16.07
CA LYS A 65 -11.56 -3.50 14.79
C LYS A 65 -12.15 -2.48 13.82
N GLN A 66 -13.02 -1.58 14.29
CA GLN A 66 -13.57 -0.51 13.45
C GLN A 66 -12.47 0.40 12.89
N MET A 67 -11.48 0.78 13.71
CA MET A 67 -10.35 1.58 13.26
C MET A 67 -9.42 0.80 12.30
N ALA A 68 -9.29 -0.52 12.46
CA ALA A 68 -8.57 -1.35 11.49
C ALA A 68 -9.28 -1.33 10.12
N ALA A 69 -10.60 -1.56 10.10
CA ALA A 69 -11.38 -1.54 8.86
C ALA A 69 -11.35 -0.18 8.17
N GLU A 70 -11.38 0.92 8.93
CA GLU A 70 -11.25 2.28 8.40
C GLU A 70 -9.84 2.52 7.81
N GLY A 71 -8.78 2.02 8.47
CA GLY A 71 -7.42 2.08 7.94
C GLY A 71 -7.26 1.30 6.64
N ASP A 72 -7.80 0.08 6.59
CA ASP A 72 -7.81 -0.76 5.39
C ASP A 72 -8.55 -0.07 4.24
N ARG A 73 -9.67 0.59 4.53
CA ARG A 73 -10.45 1.36 3.53
C ARG A 73 -9.64 2.50 2.93
N TYR A 74 -8.92 3.28 3.74
CA TYR A 74 -8.08 4.36 3.21
C TYR A 74 -6.86 3.84 2.44
N ASN A 75 -6.26 2.74 2.87
CA ASN A 75 -5.20 2.09 2.09
C ASN A 75 -5.71 1.60 0.73
N ALA A 76 -6.89 0.99 0.69
CA ALA A 76 -7.54 0.59 -0.55
C ALA A 76 -7.75 1.79 -1.51
N MET A 77 -8.23 2.92 -0.99
CA MET A 77 -8.40 4.15 -1.78
C MET A 77 -7.06 4.70 -2.30
N ALA A 78 -6.00 4.65 -1.47
CA ALA A 78 -4.67 5.07 -1.89
C ALA A 78 -4.10 4.18 -3.00
N ALA A 79 -4.24 2.86 -2.85
CA ALA A 79 -3.79 1.86 -3.81
C ALA A 79 -4.50 2.00 -5.16
N GLU A 80 -5.83 2.12 -5.12
CA GLU A 80 -6.65 2.33 -6.32
C GLU A 80 -6.26 3.62 -7.03
N TYR A 81 -6.14 4.73 -6.30
CA TYR A 81 -5.76 6.02 -6.88
C TYR A 81 -4.42 5.96 -7.61
N VAL A 82 -3.35 5.51 -6.94
CA VAL A 82 -2.02 5.49 -7.54
C VAL A 82 -1.93 4.52 -8.71
N PHE A 83 -2.58 3.35 -8.60
CA PHE A 83 -2.61 2.37 -9.68
C PHE A 83 -3.32 2.93 -10.92
N LEU A 84 -4.51 3.52 -10.75
CA LEU A 84 -5.27 4.06 -11.87
C LEU A 84 -4.56 5.22 -12.56
N GLU A 85 -3.99 6.16 -11.80
CA GLU A 85 -3.33 7.32 -12.38
C GLU A 85 -2.00 6.91 -13.06
N ASN A 86 -1.19 6.02 -12.46
CA ASN A 86 0.03 5.52 -13.11
C ASN A 86 -0.28 4.78 -14.43
N ASN A 87 -1.35 3.98 -14.45
CA ASN A 87 -1.71 3.13 -15.58
C ASN A 87 -2.64 3.78 -16.61
N ARG A 88 -2.98 5.06 -16.45
CA ARG A 88 -3.94 5.75 -17.31
C ARG A 88 -3.54 5.77 -18.80
N ASP A 89 -2.25 5.91 -19.05
CA ASP A 89 -1.65 5.94 -20.38
C ASP A 89 -0.70 4.74 -20.59
N SER A 90 -0.96 3.62 -19.92
CA SER A 90 -0.21 2.37 -20.10
C SER A 90 -0.65 1.64 -21.36
N ASP A 91 0.31 1.02 -22.05
CA ASP A 91 0.02 0.11 -23.16
C ASP A 91 -0.63 -1.18 -22.65
N GLU A 92 -1.15 -2.00 -23.58
CA GLU A 92 -1.86 -3.23 -23.26
C GLU A 92 -1.02 -4.20 -22.41
N ASN A 93 0.29 -4.24 -22.60
CA ASN A 93 1.21 -5.14 -21.88
C ASN A 93 1.82 -4.50 -20.63
N ASP A 94 1.68 -3.19 -20.45
CA ASP A 94 2.28 -2.47 -19.33
C ASP A 94 1.44 -2.65 -18.06
N ILE A 95 2.12 -2.76 -16.93
CA ILE A 95 1.50 -2.64 -15.61
C ILE A 95 2.42 -1.91 -14.64
N ASP A 96 1.99 -0.74 -14.20
CA ASP A 96 2.70 0.08 -13.22
C ASP A 96 2.19 -0.18 -11.81
N LEU A 97 3.06 -0.75 -10.97
CA LEU A 97 2.81 -1.07 -9.57
C LEU A 97 3.54 -0.12 -8.62
N HIS A 98 4.20 0.92 -9.13
CA HIS A 98 4.98 1.83 -8.33
C HIS A 98 4.09 2.62 -7.36
N GLY A 99 4.54 2.79 -6.11
CA GLY A 99 3.79 3.50 -5.07
C GLY A 99 2.78 2.63 -4.31
N LEU A 100 2.57 1.39 -4.74
CA LEU A 100 1.79 0.41 -4.00
C LEU A 100 2.60 -0.19 -2.85
N TYR A 101 1.89 -0.60 -1.79
CA TYR A 101 2.45 -1.50 -0.80
C TYR A 101 2.51 -2.92 -1.37
N VAL A 102 3.45 -3.73 -0.87
CA VAL A 102 3.73 -5.08 -1.39
C VAL A 102 2.48 -5.93 -1.55
N ARG A 103 1.61 -6.00 -0.53
CA ARG A 103 0.38 -6.80 -0.59
C ARG A 103 -0.62 -6.31 -1.62
N GLU A 104 -0.69 -5.00 -1.85
CA GLU A 104 -1.56 -4.39 -2.85
C GLU A 104 -1.05 -4.74 -4.25
N ALA A 105 0.25 -4.54 -4.48
CA ALA A 105 0.91 -4.88 -5.75
C ALA A 105 0.80 -6.38 -6.08
N GLU A 106 1.04 -7.26 -5.11
CA GLU A 106 0.88 -8.70 -5.28
C GLU A 106 -0.55 -9.05 -5.73
N TYR A 107 -1.55 -8.52 -5.04
CA TYR A 107 -2.95 -8.80 -5.35
C TYR A 107 -3.36 -8.30 -6.75
N ILE A 108 -2.91 -7.10 -7.12
CA ILE A 108 -3.18 -6.50 -8.43
C ILE A 108 -2.44 -7.26 -9.55
N LEU A 109 -1.18 -7.62 -9.34
CA LEU A 109 -0.39 -8.36 -10.33
C LEU A 109 -0.96 -9.75 -10.60
N LYS A 110 -1.46 -10.45 -9.57
CA LYS A 110 -2.16 -11.74 -9.74
C LYS A 110 -3.35 -11.61 -10.69
N GLN A 111 -4.17 -10.57 -10.52
CA GLN A 111 -5.30 -10.31 -11.43
C GLN A 111 -4.82 -10.08 -12.85
N ARG A 112 -3.76 -9.28 -13.02
CA ARG A 112 -3.20 -8.93 -14.32
C ARG A 112 -2.63 -10.14 -15.05
N ILE A 113 -1.90 -11.01 -14.35
CA ILE A 113 -1.34 -12.24 -14.89
C ILE A 113 -2.47 -13.15 -15.38
N ILE A 114 -3.49 -13.39 -14.54
CA ILE A 114 -4.61 -14.26 -14.93
C ILE A 114 -5.36 -13.67 -16.14
N ASN A 115 -5.58 -12.35 -16.15
CA ASN A 115 -6.20 -11.67 -17.29
C ASN A 115 -5.33 -11.77 -18.55
N GLY A 116 -4.01 -11.57 -18.45
CA GLY A 116 -3.11 -11.66 -19.59
C GLY A 116 -3.06 -13.05 -20.21
N LEU A 117 -3.11 -14.09 -19.38
CA LEU A 117 -3.26 -15.47 -19.84
C LEU A 117 -4.58 -15.67 -20.59
N SER A 118 -5.69 -15.16 -20.07
CA SER A 118 -6.99 -15.25 -20.74
C SER A 118 -7.04 -14.52 -22.07
N ARG A 119 -6.23 -13.46 -22.22
CA ARG A 119 -6.07 -12.66 -23.44
C ARG A 119 -4.99 -13.20 -24.39
N GLN A 120 -4.33 -14.30 -24.05
CA GLN A 120 -3.22 -14.88 -24.84
C GLN A 120 -2.07 -13.90 -25.07
N GLN A 121 -1.82 -13.00 -24.11
CA GLN A 121 -0.65 -12.12 -24.15
C GLN A 121 0.62 -12.94 -23.94
N SER A 122 1.69 -12.56 -24.62
CA SER A 122 2.99 -13.24 -24.52
C SER A 122 3.77 -12.82 -23.27
N SER A 123 3.72 -11.54 -22.91
CA SER A 123 4.45 -10.98 -21.77
C SER A 123 3.76 -9.77 -21.16
N LEU A 124 4.18 -9.42 -19.95
CA LEU A 124 3.83 -8.19 -19.24
C LEU A 124 5.08 -7.41 -18.88
N ASP A 125 5.04 -6.09 -19.05
CA ASP A 125 6.10 -5.18 -18.63
C ASP A 125 5.70 -4.59 -17.27
N CYS A 126 6.18 -5.24 -16.20
CA CYS A 126 5.84 -4.91 -14.81
C CYS A 126 6.79 -3.84 -14.26
N ILE A 127 6.28 -2.63 -14.10
CA ILE A 127 7.03 -1.48 -13.60
C ILE A 127 6.89 -1.44 -12.07
N VAL A 128 7.97 -1.78 -11.36
CA VAL A 128 8.02 -1.81 -9.88
C VAL A 128 8.72 -0.58 -9.28
N GLY A 129 9.25 0.29 -10.14
CA GLY A 129 10.07 1.44 -9.78
C GLY A 129 11.54 1.07 -9.50
N LYS A 130 12.43 2.07 -9.54
CA LYS A 130 13.88 1.88 -9.33
C LYS A 130 14.27 1.78 -7.85
N GLY A 131 13.34 2.04 -6.93
CA GLY A 131 13.56 2.02 -5.49
C GLY A 131 14.21 3.28 -4.90
N LEU A 132 14.47 4.30 -5.72
CA LEU A 132 15.20 5.52 -5.37
C LEU A 132 14.50 6.37 -4.27
N HIS A 133 13.18 6.25 -4.13
CA HIS A 133 12.37 7.05 -3.22
C HIS A 133 11.67 6.25 -2.11
N SER A 134 12.01 4.98 -1.94
CA SER A 134 11.44 4.18 -0.84
C SER A 134 11.83 4.78 0.51
N LYS A 135 10.85 5.08 1.39
CA LYS A 135 11.15 5.43 2.80
C LYS A 135 11.90 4.24 3.41
N ASN A 136 13.16 4.46 3.78
CA ASN A 136 14.16 3.48 4.24
C ASN A 136 14.97 2.72 3.16
N GLY A 137 14.86 3.07 1.87
CA GLY A 137 15.75 2.55 0.82
C GLY A 137 15.58 1.08 0.45
N ILE A 138 14.50 0.42 0.90
CA ILE A 138 14.23 -0.98 0.57
C ILE A 138 13.20 -1.06 -0.56
N ALA A 139 13.68 -1.36 -1.77
CA ALA A 139 12.84 -1.73 -2.91
C ALA A 139 12.17 -3.09 -2.65
N LYS A 140 11.09 -3.11 -1.87
CA LYS A 140 10.40 -4.36 -1.48
C LYS A 140 9.51 -4.94 -2.57
N LEU A 141 9.13 -4.14 -3.58
CA LEU A 141 8.23 -4.60 -4.65
C LEU A 141 8.91 -5.61 -5.57
N ARG A 142 10.14 -5.35 -6.02
CA ARG A 142 10.87 -6.26 -6.90
C ARG A 142 10.94 -7.70 -6.35
N PRO A 143 11.49 -7.97 -5.15
CA PRO A 143 11.59 -9.33 -4.64
C PRO A 143 10.21 -9.99 -4.43
N ALA A 144 9.17 -9.22 -4.13
CA ALA A 144 7.81 -9.75 -4.04
C ALA A 144 7.25 -10.17 -5.41
N VAL A 145 7.52 -9.39 -6.47
CA VAL A 145 7.16 -9.74 -7.85
C VAL A 145 7.93 -10.96 -8.35
N GLU A 146 9.23 -11.06 -8.04
CA GLU A 146 10.05 -12.23 -8.36
C GLU A 146 9.47 -13.50 -7.70
N GLN A 147 9.18 -13.44 -6.40
CA GLN A 147 8.53 -14.55 -5.69
C GLN A 147 7.19 -14.94 -6.33
N LEU A 148 6.39 -13.96 -6.74
CA LEU A 148 5.13 -14.18 -7.42
C LEU A 148 5.29 -14.93 -8.76
N CYS A 149 6.34 -14.61 -9.50
CA CYS A 149 6.68 -15.31 -10.74
C CYS A 149 7.10 -16.75 -10.46
N ASP A 150 7.94 -16.97 -9.44
CA ASP A 150 8.38 -18.31 -9.03
C ASP A 150 7.19 -19.18 -8.61
N GLU A 151 6.26 -18.63 -7.81
CA GLU A 151 5.02 -19.31 -7.39
C GLU A 151 4.17 -19.78 -8.58
N ALA A 152 4.16 -19.01 -9.67
CA ALA A 152 3.39 -19.30 -10.88
C ALA A 152 4.21 -19.97 -11.99
N SER A 153 5.46 -20.39 -11.71
CA SER A 153 6.38 -20.96 -12.71
C SER A 153 6.59 -20.07 -13.95
N LEU A 154 6.52 -18.75 -13.77
CA LEU A 154 6.69 -17.76 -14.82
C LEU A 154 8.18 -17.43 -15.01
N LYS A 155 8.64 -17.41 -16.26
CA LYS A 155 9.97 -16.85 -16.58
C LYS A 155 9.89 -15.34 -16.53
N TRP A 156 10.96 -14.70 -16.08
CA TRP A 156 11.06 -13.25 -16.06
C TRP A 156 12.49 -12.79 -16.33
N LYS A 157 12.65 -11.54 -16.75
CA LYS A 157 13.93 -10.86 -16.85
C LYS A 157 13.79 -9.37 -16.53
N ILE A 158 14.87 -8.73 -16.12
CA ILE A 158 14.91 -7.27 -15.97
C ILE A 158 15.14 -6.65 -17.35
N ASP A 159 14.44 -5.54 -17.65
CA ASP A 159 14.70 -4.78 -18.86
C ASP A 159 16.12 -4.19 -18.84
N SER A 160 16.86 -4.34 -19.93
CA SER A 160 18.27 -3.93 -20.01
C SER A 160 18.47 -2.41 -19.99
N ARG A 161 17.44 -1.64 -20.33
CA ARG A 161 17.46 -0.17 -20.37
C ARG A 161 16.87 0.44 -19.10
N ASN A 162 16.00 -0.29 -18.40
CA ASN A 162 15.35 0.18 -17.19
C ASN A 162 15.25 -0.91 -16.11
N SER A 163 16.11 -0.81 -15.09
CA SER A 163 16.12 -1.74 -13.95
C SER A 163 14.85 -1.69 -13.08
N GLY A 164 13.97 -0.72 -13.28
CA GLY A 164 12.66 -0.66 -12.64
C GLY A 164 11.58 -1.50 -13.31
N ILE A 165 11.89 -2.20 -14.41
CA ILE A 165 10.93 -2.99 -15.20
C ILE A 165 11.33 -4.47 -15.18
N LEU A 166 10.35 -5.32 -14.85
CA LEU A 166 10.44 -6.76 -14.96
C LEU A 166 9.54 -7.22 -16.12
N ILE A 167 10.15 -7.80 -17.14
CA ILE A 167 9.43 -8.42 -18.25
C ILE A 167 9.07 -9.84 -17.81
N ILE A 168 7.78 -10.11 -17.63
CA ILE A 168 7.23 -11.39 -17.19
C ILE A 168 6.66 -12.12 -18.41
N PHE A 169 7.17 -13.29 -18.72
CA PHE A 169 6.69 -14.11 -19.83
C PHE A 169 5.55 -15.01 -19.35
N LEU A 170 4.39 -14.89 -19.99
CA LEU A 170 3.17 -15.61 -19.61
C LEU A 170 3.10 -17.03 -20.18
N GLU A 171 3.95 -17.35 -21.16
CA GLU A 171 4.02 -18.70 -21.73
C GLU A 171 4.41 -19.74 -20.66
N GLY A 172 3.62 -20.82 -20.58
CA GLY A 172 3.89 -21.93 -19.65
C GLY A 172 3.53 -21.67 -18.20
N ALA A 173 2.84 -20.57 -17.90
CA ALA A 173 2.37 -20.23 -16.56
C ALA A 173 1.59 -21.37 -15.89
N ARG A 174 1.87 -21.61 -14.60
CA ARG A 174 1.15 -22.58 -13.75
C ARG A 174 0.58 -21.85 -12.55
N ILE A 175 -0.64 -21.34 -12.67
CA ILE A 175 -1.29 -20.59 -11.59
C ILE A 175 -1.53 -21.52 -10.38
N PRO A 176 -0.96 -21.22 -9.20
CA PRO A 176 -1.14 -22.07 -8.04
C PRO A 176 -2.55 -21.93 -7.48
N GLY A 177 -3.08 -23.00 -6.85
CA GLY A 177 -4.42 -23.01 -6.26
C GLY A 177 -4.62 -21.96 -5.15
N SER A 178 -3.54 -21.44 -4.57
CA SER A 178 -3.57 -20.34 -3.61
C SER A 178 -4.08 -19.01 -4.20
N TRP A 179 -4.20 -18.90 -5.52
CA TRP A 179 -4.76 -17.71 -6.19
C TRP A 179 -6.24 -17.88 -6.55
N SER A 180 -6.90 -18.94 -6.10
CA SER A 180 -8.31 -19.21 -6.38
C SER A 180 -9.29 -18.14 -5.88
N ASN A 181 -8.90 -17.33 -4.89
CA ASN A 181 -9.73 -16.25 -4.33
C ASN A 181 -9.48 -14.88 -4.99
N ILE A 182 -8.69 -14.81 -6.06
CA ILE A 182 -8.44 -13.57 -6.78
C ILE A 182 -9.67 -13.17 -7.61
N SER A 183 -10.14 -11.94 -7.42
CA SER A 183 -11.24 -11.39 -8.22
C SER A 183 -10.74 -11.00 -9.61
N LEU A 184 -11.22 -11.67 -10.65
CA LEU A 184 -10.78 -11.45 -12.03
C LEU A 184 -11.20 -10.10 -12.62
N ASN A 185 -12.16 -9.42 -11.99
CA ASN A 185 -12.73 -8.15 -12.46
C ASN A 185 -12.30 -6.96 -11.59
N GLY A 186 -11.25 -7.10 -10.78
CA GLY A 186 -10.71 -5.98 -10.01
C GLY A 186 -9.89 -5.02 -10.88
N ILE A 187 -9.33 -3.98 -10.26
CA ILE A 187 -8.57 -2.93 -10.97
C ILE A 187 -7.38 -3.48 -11.76
N GLY A 188 -6.76 -4.58 -11.30
CA GLY A 188 -5.64 -5.23 -11.98
C GLY A 188 -6.03 -5.99 -13.24
N ALA A 189 -7.33 -6.17 -13.50
CA ALA A 189 -7.81 -6.74 -14.75
C ALA A 189 -7.50 -5.84 -15.94
N MET A 190 -7.42 -4.51 -15.75
CA MET A 190 -7.14 -3.54 -16.83
C MET A 190 -7.96 -3.82 -18.10
N VAL A 191 -9.29 -3.92 -17.96
CA VAL A 191 -10.19 -4.20 -19.09
C VAL A 191 -10.34 -2.94 -19.94
N GLU A 192 -10.10 -3.08 -21.23
CA GLU A 192 -9.79 -2.04 -22.24
C GLU A 192 -10.88 -0.96 -22.49
N ASN A 193 -11.98 -0.91 -21.74
CA ASN A 193 -13.10 0.00 -22.02
C ASN A 193 -13.70 0.75 -20.81
N GLN A 194 -13.11 0.70 -19.62
CA GLN A 194 -13.65 1.44 -18.45
C GLN A 194 -12.76 2.56 -17.90
N ASN A 195 -11.51 2.68 -18.33
CA ASN A 195 -10.59 3.67 -17.75
C ASN A 195 -10.47 5.00 -18.53
N ILE A 196 -11.16 5.18 -19.66
CA ILE A 196 -11.00 6.38 -20.53
C ILE A 196 -12.27 7.25 -20.71
N LEU A 197 -13.47 6.81 -20.30
CA LEU A 197 -14.70 7.59 -20.50
C LEU A 197 -15.39 7.97 -19.18
N ASP A 198 -14.92 9.03 -18.50
CA ASP A 198 -15.88 10.03 -17.97
C ASP A 198 -15.29 11.36 -17.42
N ARG A 199 -13.99 11.47 -17.14
CA ARG A 199 -13.50 12.67 -16.40
C ARG A 199 -13.33 13.95 -17.25
N ARG A 200 -13.57 13.91 -18.58
CA ARG A 200 -13.42 15.08 -19.49
C ARG A 200 -14.71 15.85 -19.83
N LYS A 201 -15.90 15.40 -19.42
CA LYS A 201 -17.14 16.17 -19.62
C LYS A 201 -17.65 16.74 -18.30
N GLY A 202 -17.67 18.06 -18.22
CA GLY A 202 -18.24 18.79 -17.10
C GLY A 202 -19.75 18.56 -16.94
N LYS A 203 -20.20 18.78 -15.69
CA LYS A 203 -21.54 19.17 -15.24
C LYS A 203 -22.76 18.49 -15.93
N GLN A 204 -23.53 17.83 -15.07
CA GLN A 204 -24.90 17.29 -15.21
C GLN A 204 -25.02 15.85 -15.73
N GLY A 205 -25.39 14.95 -14.81
CA GLY A 205 -25.84 13.60 -15.12
C GLY A 205 -25.74 12.68 -13.90
N LYS A 206 -26.83 12.58 -13.11
CA LYS A 206 -26.97 11.57 -12.08
C LYS A 206 -27.11 10.19 -12.75
N GLN A 207 -26.13 9.31 -12.59
CA GLN A 207 -26.32 7.86 -12.45
C GLN A 207 -25.06 7.29 -11.80
N GLY A 208 -25.13 7.09 -10.49
CA GLY A 208 -24.04 6.47 -9.74
C GLY A 208 -23.93 5.01 -10.10
N GLN A 209 -22.91 4.64 -10.89
CA GLN A 209 -22.40 3.28 -10.84
C GLN A 209 -21.61 3.14 -9.55
N GLN A 210 -22.28 2.53 -8.57
CA GLN A 210 -21.72 2.14 -7.30
C GLN A 210 -20.66 1.06 -7.56
N TYR A 211 -19.40 1.46 -7.68
CA TYR A 211 -18.29 0.54 -7.47
C TYR A 211 -18.43 0.01 -6.04
N GLN A 212 -18.96 -1.21 -5.92
CA GLN A 212 -18.92 -1.93 -4.66
C GLN A 212 -17.43 -2.05 -4.32
N GLN A 213 -17.01 -1.34 -3.27
CA GLN A 213 -15.75 -1.61 -2.59
C GLN A 213 -15.79 -3.08 -2.18
N GLN A 214 -15.23 -3.93 -3.03
CA GLN A 214 -15.03 -5.33 -2.73
C GLN A 214 -14.02 -5.33 -1.59
N PRO A 215 -14.38 -5.90 -0.42
CA PRO A 215 -13.45 -5.92 0.70
C PRO A 215 -12.20 -6.65 0.21
N TYR A 216 -11.04 -6.01 0.32
CA TYR A 216 -9.79 -6.76 0.42
C TYR A 216 -10.07 -7.82 1.47
N GLN A 217 -10.12 -9.09 1.05
CA GLN A 217 -10.46 -10.18 1.94
C GLN A 217 -9.43 -10.17 3.05
N GLN A 218 -9.83 -9.63 4.21
CA GLN A 218 -9.20 -9.96 5.47
C GLN A 218 -9.33 -11.47 5.57
N GLN A 219 -8.20 -12.15 5.38
CA GLN A 219 -8.08 -13.55 5.69
C GLN A 219 -8.54 -13.67 7.14
N GLN A 220 -9.69 -14.31 7.29
CA GLN A 220 -10.38 -14.47 8.55
C GLN A 220 -9.43 -15.27 9.45
N TYR A 221 -8.72 -14.60 10.35
CA TYR A 221 -8.10 -15.28 11.47
C TYR A 221 -9.25 -15.93 12.24
N GLN A 222 -9.41 -17.25 12.05
CA GLN A 222 -10.31 -18.06 12.83
C GLN A 222 -10.01 -17.78 14.30
N GLN A 223 -11.07 -17.43 15.04
CA GLN A 223 -11.03 -17.29 16.48
C GLN A 223 -10.67 -18.65 17.08
N GLN A 224 -9.38 -18.87 17.33
CA GLN A 224 -8.96 -19.84 18.31
C GLN A 224 -8.98 -19.15 19.67
N SER A 225 -9.76 -19.76 20.56
CA SER A 225 -9.86 -19.47 21.99
C SER A 225 -8.57 -18.93 22.60
N TYR A 226 -8.68 -17.84 23.38
CA TYR A 226 -7.62 -17.24 24.15
C TYR A 226 -6.94 -18.27 25.08
N GLN A 227 -5.89 -18.91 24.59
CA GLN A 227 -4.83 -19.48 25.41
C GLN A 227 -3.53 -18.74 25.10
N GLN A 228 -2.86 -18.38 26.19
CA GLN A 228 -1.72 -17.49 26.24
C GLN A 228 -0.61 -17.98 25.33
N GLN A 229 -0.17 -17.13 24.40
CA GLN A 229 1.16 -17.25 23.82
C GLN A 229 1.81 -15.87 23.80
N SER A 230 2.94 -15.79 24.49
CA SER A 230 3.80 -14.62 24.59
C SER A 230 4.35 -14.25 23.22
N TYR A 231 3.76 -13.25 22.58
CA TYR A 231 4.37 -12.61 21.42
C TYR A 231 5.57 -11.79 21.89
N GLN A 232 6.76 -12.33 21.68
CA GLN A 232 7.98 -11.54 21.60
C GLN A 232 7.81 -10.55 20.45
N GLN A 233 7.66 -9.27 20.81
CA GLN A 233 7.64 -8.19 19.84
C GLN A 233 9.06 -7.99 19.30
N GLN A 234 9.22 -8.05 17.98
CA GLN A 234 10.31 -7.32 17.34
C GLN A 234 10.01 -5.83 17.46
N PRO A 235 10.98 -5.01 17.92
CA PRO A 235 10.74 -3.60 18.17
C PRO A 235 10.66 -2.84 16.84
N TYR A 236 9.50 -2.25 16.56
CA TYR A 236 9.45 -1.05 15.72
C TYR A 236 10.09 0.08 16.52
N GLN A 237 11.36 0.37 16.24
CA GLN A 237 12.02 1.57 16.72
C GLN A 237 11.43 2.79 16.00
N GLN A 238 10.50 3.47 16.67
CA GLN A 238 10.26 4.88 16.42
C GLN A 238 11.25 5.66 17.29
N GLN A 239 12.26 6.29 16.66
CA GLN A 239 13.03 7.34 17.31
C GLN A 239 12.13 8.57 17.44
N GLU A 240 11.53 8.76 18.61
CA GLU A 240 11.10 10.09 19.04
C GLU A 240 12.35 10.92 19.36
N GLN A 241 12.70 11.88 18.51
CA GLN A 241 13.57 12.97 18.92
C GLN A 241 12.79 13.87 19.89
N GLN A 242 12.80 13.50 21.16
CA GLN A 242 12.42 14.37 22.25
C GLN A 242 13.61 15.27 22.56
N GLN A 243 13.60 16.52 22.09
CA GLN A 243 14.54 17.55 22.56
C GLN A 243 14.22 17.85 24.03
N GLN A 244 14.80 17.07 24.94
CA GLN A 244 14.88 17.42 26.35
C GLN A 244 16.04 18.41 26.54
N MET A 245 15.70 19.68 26.77
CA MET A 245 16.68 20.65 27.25
C MET A 245 17.06 20.30 28.70
N PRO A 246 18.35 20.18 29.04
CA PRO A 246 18.78 19.77 30.37
C PRO A 246 18.38 20.82 31.42
N TRP A 247 17.71 20.39 32.50
CA TRP A 247 17.24 21.22 33.61
C TRP A 247 18.34 22.13 34.23
N GLN A 248 19.61 21.76 34.07
CA GLN A 248 20.75 22.58 34.52
C GLN A 248 20.93 23.88 33.72
N LYS A 249 20.44 23.95 32.47
CA LYS A 249 20.47 25.19 31.64
C LYS A 249 19.32 26.14 31.94
N ILE A 250 18.19 25.65 32.48
CA ILE A 250 17.06 26.51 32.90
C ILE A 250 17.43 27.23 34.20
N ILE A 251 18.05 26.52 35.15
CA ILE A 251 18.46 27.11 36.44
C ILE A 251 19.52 28.21 36.24
N SER A 252 20.47 28.03 35.31
CA SER A 252 21.49 29.07 35.05
C SER A 252 20.96 30.30 34.31
N ALA A 253 19.89 30.16 33.53
CA ALA A 253 19.21 31.30 32.89
C ALA A 253 18.36 32.11 33.89
N VAL A 254 17.69 31.44 34.83
CA VAL A 254 16.88 32.12 35.86
C VAL A 254 17.77 32.81 36.91
N ILE A 255 18.92 32.22 37.27
CA ILE A 255 19.87 32.85 38.21
C ILE A 255 20.55 34.09 37.59
N LYS A 256 20.80 34.13 36.27
CA LYS A 256 21.36 35.31 35.60
C LYS A 256 20.36 36.45 35.46
N ILE A 257 19.07 36.17 35.35
CA ILE A 257 18.02 37.19 35.25
C ILE A 257 17.70 37.80 36.63
N LEU A 258 17.80 37.01 37.71
CA LEU A 258 17.57 37.51 39.08
C LEU A 258 18.81 38.16 39.72
N GLY A 259 20.02 37.83 39.25
CA GLY A 259 21.27 38.48 39.70
C GLY A 259 21.55 39.85 39.07
N SER A 260 20.79 40.27 38.05
CA SER A 260 20.96 41.58 37.39
C SER A 260 20.03 42.68 37.95
N CYS A 261 19.23 42.35 38.98
CA CYS A 261 18.28 43.28 39.60
C CYS A 261 18.57 43.56 41.08
N PHE A 262 19.68 43.06 41.65
CA PHE A 262 20.14 43.42 42.99
C PHE A 262 21.68 43.52 43.04
N LYS A 263 22.16 44.77 43.02
CA LYS A 263 23.54 45.28 43.19
C LYS A 263 24.49 45.18 42.01
#